data_AF-A0A5S4V5E7-F1
#
_entry.id   AF-A0A5S4V5E7-F1
#
_cell.length_a   1.000
_cell.length_b   1.000
_cell.length_c   1.000
_cell.angle_alpha   90.00
_cell.angle_beta   90.00
_cell.angle_gamma   90.00
#
_symmetry.space_group_name_H-M   'P 1'
#
loop_
_entity.id
_entity.type
_entity.pdbx_description
1 polymer ?
#
loop_
_entity_poly.entity_id
_entity_poly.type
_entity_poly.pdbx_seq_one_letter_code
_entity_poly.pdbx_strand_id
1 'polypeptide(L)'
;MRFRSPAAGGIRVFAVAGTNTISFGIEADAAARTGLLGFAVERIDPTENQRYFMSGFKVFPSVIPAPDATITVSTFEHPIQSLVWDDFTAKPGRPYTYRFHPLAGAPKNLDRTRPVVELDVETEPLHGGTHDVFFNRGVASSQRYALKFGNLPPDRQPTERRRREALAWLSRDLDEAMLRFIRAARPGQAIRGCVYEFTYAPVLAELKHAIDQGVDVKLVVDLKVNEHTTNEKQRDGSTKAVFHASDPRLRNLQAITDAGLPDSAIVRREARRSSIAHNKFMVLLNAAGKPTQVWTGSTNLTDGGVHGQANVGHWIRDRAVAGAYLDYRRLGLNSHVAFMHCKFLLRDPLGPDPIVVTGSANFSEASTTGNDENMVIIRGDRRVADIYFTEFNRLFNHYYFRAVVDRTSRGTTAAASPATAGSLALAENDGWLEKYAPGTLRTKRVDQYVRMAL
;
A
#
# COMPACT_ATOMS: atom_id res chain seq x y z
N MET A 1 -13.62 8.22 0.55
CA MET A 1 -15.09 8.30 0.44
C MET A 1 -15.80 7.18 1.21
N ARG A 2 -17.01 7.43 1.75
CA ARG A 2 -17.77 6.49 2.58
C ARG A 2 -19.21 6.36 2.11
N PHE A 3 -19.73 5.13 2.09
CA PHE A 3 -21.04 4.80 1.51
C PHE A 3 -21.80 3.82 2.39
N ARG A 4 -23.13 3.92 2.38
CA ARG A 4 -24.01 3.01 3.13
C ARG A 4 -25.20 2.65 2.28
N SER A 5 -25.47 1.35 2.15
CA SER A 5 -26.65 0.85 1.44
C SER A 5 -27.93 1.06 2.26
N PRO A 6 -29.10 1.06 1.61
CA PRO A 6 -30.34 0.68 2.28
C PRO A 6 -30.20 -0.70 2.95
N ALA A 7 -30.98 -0.96 4.00
CA ALA A 7 -31.07 -2.30 4.55
C ALA A 7 -32.03 -3.15 3.70
N ALA A 8 -31.66 -4.39 3.39
CA ALA A 8 -32.51 -5.35 2.71
C ALA A 8 -32.33 -6.74 3.34
N GLY A 9 -33.44 -7.40 3.68
CA GLY A 9 -33.42 -8.76 4.26
C GLY A 9 -32.60 -8.89 5.54
N GLY A 10 -32.58 -7.87 6.40
CA GLY A 10 -31.78 -7.87 7.64
C GLY A 10 -30.28 -7.62 7.42
N ILE A 11 -29.87 -7.22 6.21
CA ILE A 11 -28.48 -6.98 5.84
C ILE A 11 -28.30 -5.53 5.38
N ARG A 12 -27.19 -4.92 5.78
CA ARG A 12 -26.75 -3.59 5.34
C ARG A 12 -25.27 -3.62 5.04
N VAL A 13 -24.89 -3.01 3.92
CA VAL A 13 -23.49 -2.93 3.47
C VAL A 13 -22.99 -1.51 3.62
N PHE A 14 -21.77 -1.40 4.14
CA PHE A 14 -21.01 -0.18 4.31
C PHE A 14 -19.75 -0.31 3.44
N ALA A 15 -19.34 0.78 2.79
CA ALA A 15 -18.11 0.81 2.01
C ALA A 15 -17.27 2.04 2.33
N VAL A 16 -15.96 1.87 2.30
CA VAL A 16 -14.96 2.93 2.32
C VAL A 16 -14.11 2.77 1.07
N ALA A 17 -14.13 3.76 0.20
CA ALA A 17 -13.35 3.76 -1.03
C ALA A 17 -12.11 4.66 -0.90
N GLY A 18 -10.96 4.08 -1.23
CA GLY A 18 -9.74 4.82 -1.55
C GLY A 18 -9.57 4.91 -3.07
N THR A 19 -8.32 4.96 -3.53
CA THR A 19 -8.01 5.20 -4.95
C THR A 19 -8.17 3.96 -5.84
N ASN A 20 -7.74 2.78 -5.39
CA ASN A 20 -7.92 1.51 -6.13
C ASN A 20 -8.43 0.38 -5.24
N THR A 21 -8.72 0.69 -3.98
CA THR A 21 -9.17 -0.27 -2.98
C THR A 21 -10.51 0.19 -2.43
N ILE A 22 -11.46 -0.72 -2.34
CA ILE A 22 -12.76 -0.49 -1.70
C ILE A 22 -12.91 -1.53 -0.61
N SER A 23 -13.07 -1.06 0.62
CA SER A 23 -13.23 -1.89 1.81
C SER A 23 -14.69 -1.91 2.23
N PHE A 24 -15.24 -3.11 2.47
CA PHE A 24 -16.63 -3.33 2.82
C PHE A 24 -16.78 -3.88 4.24
N GLY A 25 -17.77 -3.37 4.96
CA GLY A 25 -18.31 -3.96 6.18
C GLY A 25 -19.77 -4.35 5.96
N ILE A 26 -20.15 -5.54 6.40
CA ILE A 26 -21.51 -6.08 6.23
C ILE A 26 -22.11 -6.30 7.61
N GLU A 27 -23.14 -5.52 7.92
CA GLU A 27 -24.01 -5.75 9.06
C GLU A 27 -25.10 -6.75 8.65
N ALA A 28 -25.29 -7.79 9.46
CA ALA A 28 -26.34 -8.78 9.27
C ALA A 28 -26.94 -9.11 10.64
N ASP A 29 -28.26 -9.01 10.77
CA ASP A 29 -28.98 -9.34 12.00
C ASP A 29 -29.06 -10.86 12.25
N ALA A 30 -29.66 -11.27 13.37
CA ALA A 30 -29.74 -12.67 13.74
C ALA A 30 -30.50 -13.52 12.71
N ALA A 31 -31.59 -13.00 12.13
CA ALA A 31 -32.39 -13.73 11.16
C ALA A 31 -31.67 -13.88 9.82
N ALA A 32 -30.98 -12.82 9.36
CA ALA A 32 -30.18 -12.83 8.15
C ALA A 32 -28.97 -13.78 8.23
N ARG A 33 -28.45 -14.01 9.44
CA ARG A 33 -27.32 -14.91 9.70
C ARG A 33 -27.69 -16.39 9.66
N THR A 34 -28.90 -16.75 10.08
CA THR A 34 -29.34 -18.16 10.09
C THR A 34 -29.27 -18.77 8.69
N GLY A 35 -28.54 -19.86 8.53
CA GLY A 35 -28.37 -20.57 7.25
C GLY A 35 -27.62 -19.79 6.17
N LEU A 36 -26.93 -18.71 6.51
CA LEU A 36 -26.14 -17.91 5.58
C LEU A 36 -24.85 -18.64 5.20
N LEU A 37 -24.74 -19.09 3.94
CA LEU A 37 -23.54 -19.71 3.39
C LEU A 37 -22.47 -18.69 2.99
N GLY A 38 -22.84 -17.42 2.83
CA GLY A 38 -21.95 -16.32 2.49
C GLY A 38 -22.57 -15.40 1.43
N PHE A 39 -21.74 -14.61 0.76
CA PHE A 39 -22.17 -13.64 -0.25
C PHE A 39 -21.57 -13.95 -1.62
N ALA A 40 -22.41 -14.10 -2.64
CA ALA A 40 -21.97 -13.87 -4.02
C ALA A 40 -21.93 -12.36 -4.25
N VAL A 41 -20.82 -11.85 -4.77
CA VAL A 41 -20.62 -10.40 -4.95
C VAL A 41 -20.52 -10.11 -6.44
N GLU A 42 -21.46 -9.35 -6.96
CA GLU A 42 -21.46 -8.85 -8.34
C GLU A 42 -20.95 -7.41 -8.38
N ARG A 43 -20.05 -7.12 -9.32
CA ARG A 43 -19.53 -5.78 -9.57
C ARG A 43 -19.95 -5.32 -10.96
N ILE A 44 -20.46 -4.10 -11.02
CA ILE A 44 -20.81 -3.41 -12.25
C ILE A 44 -19.89 -2.19 -12.39
N ASP A 45 -19.15 -2.14 -13.49
CA ASP A 45 -18.36 -0.99 -13.92
C ASP A 45 -19.08 -0.35 -15.11
N PRO A 46 -19.90 0.69 -14.88
CA PRO A 46 -20.67 1.32 -15.95
C PRO A 46 -19.77 2.03 -16.97
N THR A 47 -18.56 2.46 -16.57
CA THR A 47 -17.65 3.16 -17.48
C THR A 47 -17.01 2.21 -18.49
N GLU A 48 -16.72 0.97 -18.10
CA GLU A 48 -16.22 -0.07 -19.02
C GLU A 48 -17.29 -1.00 -19.57
N ASN A 49 -18.56 -0.75 -19.23
CA ASN A 49 -19.68 -1.60 -19.59
C ASN A 49 -19.44 -3.08 -19.21
N GLN A 50 -18.95 -3.30 -17.99
CA GLN A 50 -18.67 -4.62 -17.44
C GLN A 50 -19.60 -4.94 -16.29
N ARG A 51 -20.02 -6.21 -16.23
CA ARG A 51 -20.81 -6.76 -15.12
C ARG A 51 -20.41 -8.22 -14.92
N TYR A 52 -19.97 -8.57 -13.72
CA TYR A 52 -19.56 -9.94 -13.43
C TYR A 52 -19.56 -10.23 -11.92
N PHE A 53 -19.64 -11.51 -11.57
CA PHE A 53 -19.41 -11.96 -10.20
C PHE A 53 -17.92 -12.01 -9.89
N MET A 54 -17.54 -11.42 -8.77
CA MET A 54 -16.18 -11.41 -8.26
C MET A 54 -15.66 -12.83 -8.11
N SER A 55 -14.34 -13.00 -8.19
CA SER A 55 -13.70 -14.31 -8.05
C SER A 55 -13.05 -14.49 -6.68
N GLY A 56 -13.03 -15.73 -6.20
CA GLY A 56 -12.31 -16.17 -5.00
C GLY A 56 -11.47 -17.40 -5.29
N PHE A 57 -10.87 -17.96 -4.24
CA PHE A 57 -10.02 -19.14 -4.29
C PHE A 57 -10.47 -20.25 -3.33
N LYS A 58 -11.53 -19.99 -2.56
CA LYS A 58 -12.10 -20.99 -1.64
C LYS A 58 -13.31 -21.65 -2.27
N VAL A 59 -13.48 -22.95 -2.03
CA VAL A 59 -14.51 -23.79 -2.61
C VAL A 59 -15.28 -24.55 -1.53
N PHE A 60 -16.51 -24.98 -1.84
CA PHE A 60 -17.19 -25.97 -1.00
C PHE A 60 -16.59 -27.35 -1.28
N PRO A 61 -16.07 -28.07 -0.27
CA PRO A 61 -15.46 -29.39 -0.48
C PRO A 61 -16.40 -30.42 -1.12
N SER A 62 -17.71 -30.36 -0.84
CA SER A 62 -18.69 -31.25 -1.46
C SER A 62 -18.85 -31.03 -2.97
N VAL A 63 -18.51 -29.84 -3.47
CA VAL A 63 -18.58 -29.46 -4.89
C VAL A 63 -17.23 -29.69 -5.57
N ILE A 64 -16.14 -29.21 -4.94
CA ILE A 64 -14.76 -29.40 -5.42
C ILE A 64 -13.95 -30.03 -4.27
N PRO A 65 -13.81 -31.37 -4.23
CA PRO A 65 -13.17 -32.07 -3.11
C PRO A 65 -11.66 -31.84 -2.98
N ALA A 66 -10.96 -31.57 -4.08
CA ALA A 66 -9.51 -31.45 -4.12
C ALA A 66 -9.05 -30.21 -4.92
N PRO A 67 -9.25 -28.99 -4.38
CA PRO A 67 -8.79 -27.76 -5.04
C PRO A 67 -7.26 -27.65 -4.99
N ASP A 68 -6.64 -27.18 -6.08
CA ASP A 68 -5.22 -26.83 -6.11
C ASP A 68 -4.97 -25.34 -5.75
N ALA A 69 -3.71 -24.97 -5.51
CA ALA A 69 -3.33 -23.62 -5.07
C ALA A 69 -3.48 -22.52 -6.14
N THR A 70 -3.75 -22.88 -7.39
CA THR A 70 -3.98 -21.95 -8.51
C THR A 70 -5.46 -21.69 -8.77
N ILE A 71 -6.34 -22.42 -8.08
CA ILE A 71 -7.77 -22.38 -8.32
C ILE A 71 -8.33 -20.96 -8.20
N THR A 72 -9.17 -20.61 -9.17
CA THR A 72 -9.97 -19.39 -9.18
C THR A 72 -11.40 -19.79 -9.49
N VAL A 73 -12.33 -19.40 -8.62
CA VAL A 73 -13.76 -19.73 -8.74
C VAL A 73 -14.61 -18.48 -8.66
N SER A 74 -15.79 -18.51 -9.27
CA SER A 74 -16.77 -17.44 -9.15
C SER A 74 -17.42 -17.42 -7.77
N THR A 75 -17.61 -16.23 -7.20
CA THR A 75 -18.38 -16.09 -5.96
C THR A 75 -19.85 -16.45 -6.12
N PHE A 76 -20.35 -16.51 -7.36
CA PHE A 76 -21.69 -17.00 -7.67
C PHE A 76 -21.95 -18.44 -7.21
N GLU A 77 -20.92 -19.29 -7.27
CA GLU A 77 -20.96 -20.70 -6.87
C GLU A 77 -20.28 -20.92 -5.52
N HIS A 78 -19.25 -20.13 -5.22
CA HIS A 78 -18.42 -20.27 -4.04
C HIS A 78 -18.33 -18.95 -3.27
N PRO A 79 -19.30 -18.66 -2.38
CA PRO A 79 -19.48 -17.34 -1.80
C PRO A 79 -18.33 -16.89 -0.90
N ILE A 80 -18.23 -15.58 -0.73
CA ILE A 80 -17.37 -14.96 0.27
C ILE A 80 -17.97 -15.21 1.66
N GLN A 81 -17.25 -15.93 2.50
CA GLN A 81 -17.57 -16.16 3.92
C GLN A 81 -16.87 -15.14 4.83
N SER A 82 -17.23 -13.87 4.66
CA SER A 82 -16.70 -12.76 5.45
C SER A 82 -17.71 -11.63 5.56
N LEU A 83 -17.83 -11.02 6.74
CA LEU A 83 -18.54 -9.76 6.96
C LEU A 83 -17.64 -8.52 6.80
N VAL A 84 -16.36 -8.74 6.49
CA VAL A 84 -15.42 -7.68 6.09
C VAL A 84 -14.66 -8.16 4.87
N TRP A 85 -14.81 -7.48 3.75
CA TRP A 85 -14.26 -7.91 2.47
C TRP A 85 -13.75 -6.70 1.69
N ASP A 86 -12.76 -6.89 0.83
CA ASP A 86 -12.09 -5.80 0.14
C ASP A 86 -11.93 -6.13 -1.36
N ASP A 87 -12.22 -5.16 -2.23
CA ASP A 87 -11.84 -5.19 -3.64
C ASP A 87 -10.57 -4.36 -3.85
N PHE A 88 -9.49 -4.98 -4.30
CA PHE A 88 -8.18 -4.35 -4.55
C PHE A 88 -7.93 -4.02 -6.04
N THR A 89 -8.97 -4.08 -6.87
CA THR A 89 -8.88 -4.00 -8.34
C THR A 89 -9.67 -2.85 -8.94
N ALA A 90 -10.23 -1.98 -8.11
CA ALA A 90 -10.93 -0.78 -8.56
C ALA A 90 -9.97 0.21 -9.23
N LYS A 91 -10.50 1.11 -10.06
CA LYS A 91 -9.73 2.16 -10.75
C LYS A 91 -9.98 3.51 -10.10
N PRO A 92 -9.06 4.49 -10.20
CA PRO A 92 -9.22 5.80 -9.57
C PRO A 92 -10.34 6.61 -10.20
N GLY A 93 -11.05 7.42 -9.40
CA GLY A 93 -12.05 8.38 -9.87
C GLY A 93 -13.19 7.72 -10.65
N ARG A 94 -13.62 6.52 -10.24
CA ARG A 94 -14.55 5.70 -11.02
C ARG A 94 -15.76 5.27 -10.21
N PRO A 95 -16.98 5.40 -10.77
CA PRO A 95 -18.18 4.82 -10.18
C PRO A 95 -18.24 3.31 -10.37
N TYR A 96 -18.76 2.61 -9.36
CA TYR A 96 -19.09 1.20 -9.39
C TYR A 96 -20.40 0.95 -8.67
N THR A 97 -21.13 -0.08 -9.10
CA THR A 97 -22.24 -0.64 -8.32
C THR A 97 -21.85 -2.03 -7.85
N TYR A 98 -22.04 -2.31 -6.56
CA TYR A 98 -21.86 -3.64 -5.98
C TYR A 98 -23.19 -4.21 -5.56
N ARG A 99 -23.37 -5.50 -5.81
CA ARG A 99 -24.52 -6.29 -5.37
C ARG A 99 -24.05 -7.45 -4.53
N PHE A 100 -24.52 -7.49 -3.29
CA PHE A 100 -24.27 -8.58 -2.36
C PHE A 100 -25.50 -9.48 -2.33
N HIS A 101 -25.33 -10.69 -2.85
CA HIS A 101 -26.36 -11.73 -2.89
C HIS A 101 -26.13 -12.71 -1.72
N PRO A 102 -26.96 -12.68 -0.67
CA PRO A 102 -26.83 -13.61 0.45
C PRO A 102 -27.26 -15.00 -0.01
N LEU A 103 -26.37 -15.99 0.12
CA LEU A 103 -26.64 -17.37 -0.29
C LEU A 103 -27.07 -18.22 0.91
N ALA A 104 -28.06 -19.08 0.71
CA ALA A 104 -28.53 -20.06 1.69
C ALA A 104 -28.68 -21.46 1.04
N GLY A 105 -29.33 -22.38 1.74
CA GLY A 105 -29.55 -23.74 1.25
C GLY A 105 -28.34 -24.65 1.47
N ALA A 106 -27.94 -25.41 0.45
CA ALA A 106 -26.81 -26.34 0.52
C ALA A 106 -25.82 -26.07 -0.63
N PRO A 107 -24.52 -26.41 -0.50
CA PRO A 107 -23.50 -26.14 -1.54
C PRO A 107 -23.86 -26.55 -2.97
N LYS A 108 -24.56 -27.68 -3.16
CA LYS A 108 -25.01 -28.17 -4.48
C LYS A 108 -26.40 -27.68 -4.89
N ASN A 109 -27.10 -27.00 -4.00
CA ASN A 109 -28.45 -26.48 -4.21
C ASN A 109 -28.60 -25.12 -3.49
N LEU A 110 -27.88 -24.13 -4.02
CA LEU A 110 -27.77 -22.80 -3.42
C LEU A 110 -29.06 -22.01 -3.63
N ASP A 111 -29.68 -21.59 -2.52
CA ASP A 111 -30.82 -20.68 -2.51
C ASP A 111 -30.34 -19.23 -2.66
N ARG A 112 -30.93 -18.53 -3.63
CA ARG A 112 -30.64 -17.14 -4.03
C ARG A 112 -31.85 -16.22 -3.92
N THR A 113 -32.91 -16.67 -3.24
CA THR A 113 -34.17 -15.91 -3.11
C THR A 113 -34.09 -14.76 -2.12
N ARG A 114 -33.07 -14.74 -1.25
CA ARG A 114 -32.87 -13.66 -0.28
C ARG A 114 -32.69 -12.31 -0.99
N PRO A 115 -33.19 -11.21 -0.40
CA PRO A 115 -33.04 -9.87 -0.97
C PRO A 115 -31.57 -9.52 -1.23
N VAL A 116 -31.30 -8.98 -2.41
CA VAL A 116 -29.98 -8.48 -2.80
C VAL A 116 -29.75 -7.10 -2.18
N VAL A 117 -28.57 -6.87 -1.63
CA VAL A 117 -28.16 -5.55 -1.13
C VAL A 117 -27.31 -4.87 -2.19
N GLU A 118 -27.79 -3.75 -2.72
CA GLU A 118 -27.10 -2.94 -3.72
C GLU A 118 -26.45 -1.71 -3.08
N LEU A 119 -25.27 -1.35 -3.54
CA LEU A 119 -24.51 -0.19 -3.09
C LEU A 119 -23.74 0.44 -4.25
N ASP A 120 -24.06 1.69 -4.55
CA ASP A 120 -23.27 2.53 -5.42
C ASP A 120 -22.10 3.15 -4.65
N VAL A 121 -20.92 3.11 -5.25
CA VAL A 121 -19.68 3.64 -4.70
C VAL A 121 -18.90 4.39 -5.77
N GLU A 122 -18.11 5.36 -5.34
CA GLU A 122 -17.15 6.08 -6.18
C GLU A 122 -15.76 5.99 -5.54
N THR A 123 -14.73 5.73 -6.32
CA THR A 123 -13.34 5.71 -5.86
C THR A 123 -12.69 7.08 -5.97
N GLU A 124 -11.72 7.33 -5.09
CA GLU A 124 -11.00 8.61 -5.08
C GLU A 124 -10.22 8.81 -6.39
N PRO A 125 -10.22 10.02 -6.97
CA PRO A 125 -9.36 10.32 -8.10
C PRO A 125 -7.89 10.22 -7.67
N LEU A 126 -7.05 9.74 -8.59
CA LEU A 126 -5.61 9.58 -8.36
C LEU A 126 -4.92 10.93 -8.13
N HIS A 127 -5.42 11.96 -8.79
CA HIS A 127 -4.93 13.33 -8.69
C HIS A 127 -6.08 14.30 -8.40
N GLY A 128 -5.88 15.21 -7.45
CA GLY A 128 -6.81 16.29 -7.16
C GLY A 128 -6.69 16.84 -5.75
N GLY A 129 -7.25 18.03 -5.52
CA GLY A 129 -7.30 18.66 -4.19
C GLY A 129 -5.92 18.90 -3.55
N THR A 130 -5.91 18.99 -2.22
CA THR A 130 -4.73 19.29 -1.41
C THR A 130 -3.75 18.11 -1.32
N HIS A 131 -4.25 16.87 -1.34
CA HIS A 131 -3.46 15.66 -1.08
C HIS A 131 -3.62 14.65 -2.21
N ASP A 132 -2.52 14.23 -2.86
CA ASP A 132 -2.48 12.98 -3.62
C ASP A 132 -1.64 11.95 -2.87
N VAL A 133 -2.14 10.73 -2.78
CA VAL A 133 -1.50 9.63 -2.04
C VAL A 133 -1.36 8.42 -2.96
N PHE A 134 -0.14 7.93 -3.10
CA PHE A 134 0.24 6.89 -4.04
C PHE A 134 0.87 5.72 -3.27
N PHE A 135 0.19 4.57 -3.25
CA PHE A 135 0.73 3.34 -2.68
C PHE A 135 1.12 2.40 -3.81
N ASN A 136 2.39 1.99 -3.84
CA ASN A 136 2.79 0.91 -4.74
C ASN A 136 2.31 -0.46 -4.21
N ARG A 137 2.39 -1.49 -5.05
CA ARG A 137 2.05 -2.85 -4.65
C ARG A 137 3.16 -3.49 -3.85
N GLY A 138 4.42 -3.21 -4.22
CA GLY A 138 5.60 -3.40 -3.38
C GLY A 138 5.91 -4.83 -2.91
N VAL A 139 5.25 -5.84 -3.47
CA VAL A 139 5.49 -7.26 -3.14
C VAL A 139 5.30 -8.11 -4.40
N ALA A 140 6.41 -8.45 -5.06
CA ALA A 140 6.43 -9.41 -6.18
C ALA A 140 6.00 -10.84 -5.76
N SER A 141 5.99 -11.16 -4.46
CA SER A 141 5.54 -12.45 -3.94
C SER A 141 4.02 -12.55 -3.69
N SER A 142 3.20 -11.68 -4.29
CA SER A 142 1.74 -11.82 -4.20
C SER A 142 1.25 -12.90 -5.16
N GLN A 143 0.22 -13.65 -4.77
CA GLN A 143 -0.38 -14.70 -5.62
C GLN A 143 -0.81 -14.14 -6.99
N ARG A 144 -1.32 -12.90 -7.02
CA ARG A 144 -1.70 -12.22 -8.27
C ARG A 144 -0.50 -11.89 -9.15
N TYR A 145 0.64 -11.49 -8.58
CA TYR A 145 1.87 -11.28 -9.33
C TYR A 145 2.40 -12.62 -9.86
N ALA A 146 2.38 -13.68 -9.03
CA ALA A 146 2.79 -15.01 -9.43
C ALA A 146 1.99 -15.53 -10.63
N LEU A 147 0.66 -15.39 -10.61
CA LEU A 147 -0.22 -15.77 -11.72
C LEU A 147 0.04 -14.92 -12.98
N LYS A 148 0.25 -13.62 -12.85
CA LYS A 148 0.38 -12.71 -14.00
C LYS A 148 1.76 -12.74 -14.66
N PHE A 149 2.81 -12.90 -13.86
CA PHE A 149 4.20 -12.71 -14.26
C PHE A 149 5.09 -13.94 -13.97
N GLY A 150 4.48 -15.10 -13.70
CA GLY A 150 5.18 -16.37 -13.49
C GLY A 150 6.04 -16.40 -12.23
N ASN A 151 5.76 -15.51 -11.27
CA ASN A 151 6.58 -15.30 -10.06
C ASN A 151 8.04 -14.93 -10.35
N LEU A 152 8.34 -14.46 -11.58
CA LEU A 152 9.67 -14.01 -11.96
C LEU A 152 9.85 -12.53 -11.55
N PRO A 153 11.00 -12.14 -10.95
CA PRO A 153 11.27 -10.73 -10.70
C PRO A 153 11.33 -9.96 -12.03
N PRO A 154 11.10 -8.63 -12.03
CA PRO A 154 11.05 -7.83 -13.26
C PRO A 154 12.25 -8.03 -14.19
N ASP A 155 13.47 -8.09 -13.65
CA ASP A 155 14.71 -8.24 -14.44
C ASP A 155 14.92 -9.67 -14.99
N ARG A 156 14.09 -10.63 -14.59
CA ARG A 156 14.06 -12.00 -15.14
C ARG A 156 12.85 -12.23 -16.04
N GLN A 157 12.07 -11.19 -16.35
CA GLN A 157 10.97 -11.32 -17.30
C GLN A 157 11.52 -11.63 -18.70
N PRO A 158 10.82 -12.49 -19.47
CA PRO A 158 11.35 -13.04 -20.72
C PRO A 158 11.49 -12.03 -21.86
N THR A 159 10.86 -10.85 -21.74
CA THR A 159 10.93 -9.78 -22.73
C THR A 159 10.95 -8.43 -22.03
N GLU A 160 11.54 -7.42 -22.66
CA GLU A 160 11.54 -6.04 -22.15
C GLU A 160 10.12 -5.49 -22.00
N ARG A 161 9.18 -5.84 -22.90
CA ARG A 161 7.77 -5.48 -22.76
C ARG A 161 7.17 -6.03 -21.46
N ARG A 162 7.36 -7.33 -21.18
CA ARG A 162 6.89 -7.97 -19.94
C ARG A 162 7.54 -7.35 -18.71
N ARG A 163 8.82 -6.99 -18.79
CA ARG A 163 9.53 -6.27 -17.73
C ARG A 163 8.86 -4.92 -17.43
N ARG A 164 8.58 -4.11 -18.45
CA ARG A 164 7.87 -2.83 -18.31
C ARG A 164 6.48 -3.00 -17.73
N GLU A 165 5.71 -3.98 -18.19
CA GLU A 165 4.38 -4.30 -17.63
C GLU A 165 4.45 -4.69 -16.15
N ALA A 166 5.48 -5.45 -15.75
CA ALA A 166 5.69 -5.84 -14.36
C ALA A 166 6.04 -4.63 -13.48
N LEU A 167 6.96 -3.76 -13.94
CA LEU A 167 7.34 -2.53 -13.23
C LEU A 167 6.14 -1.58 -13.10
N ALA A 168 5.42 -1.29 -14.18
CA ALA A 168 4.22 -0.45 -14.14
C ALA A 168 3.15 -1.02 -13.18
N TRP A 169 2.96 -2.34 -13.19
CA TRP A 169 2.03 -2.99 -12.26
C TRP A 169 2.50 -2.86 -10.80
N LEU A 170 3.80 -3.01 -10.53
CA LEU A 170 4.36 -2.91 -9.18
C LEU A 170 4.30 -1.48 -8.65
N SER A 171 4.67 -0.50 -9.48
CA SER A 171 4.64 0.93 -9.17
C SER A 171 3.24 1.41 -8.78
N ARG A 172 2.20 0.99 -9.53
CA ARG A 172 0.82 1.50 -9.36
C ARG A 172 0.80 3.03 -9.38
N ASP A 173 1.37 3.59 -10.45
CA ASP A 173 1.43 5.03 -10.76
C ASP A 173 2.29 5.87 -9.80
N LEU A 174 2.98 5.26 -8.83
CA LEU A 174 3.89 5.96 -7.91
C LEU A 174 5.07 6.62 -8.65
N ASP A 175 5.66 5.91 -9.61
CA ASP A 175 6.73 6.43 -10.48
C ASP A 175 6.26 7.64 -11.29
N GLU A 176 5.18 7.50 -12.04
CA GLU A 176 4.66 8.59 -12.87
C GLU A 176 4.24 9.79 -12.01
N ALA A 177 3.71 9.57 -10.81
CA ALA A 177 3.40 10.65 -9.87
C ALA A 177 4.66 11.42 -9.43
N MET A 178 5.76 10.73 -9.13
CA MET A 178 7.05 11.38 -8.82
C MET A 178 7.56 12.21 -9.99
N LEU A 179 7.53 11.64 -11.21
CA LEU A 179 7.96 12.34 -12.41
C LEU A 179 7.09 13.57 -12.67
N ARG A 180 5.78 13.43 -12.51
CA ARG A 180 4.81 14.53 -12.66
C ARG A 180 5.03 15.65 -11.64
N PHE A 181 5.41 15.34 -10.40
CA PHE A 181 5.79 16.35 -9.41
C PHE A 181 6.99 17.17 -9.88
N ILE A 182 8.02 16.53 -10.42
CA ILE A 182 9.23 17.20 -10.94
C ILE A 182 8.87 18.04 -12.18
N ARG A 183 8.11 17.46 -13.11
CA ARG A 183 7.57 18.14 -14.31
C ARG A 183 6.64 19.30 -13.99
N ALA A 184 6.12 19.41 -12.78
CA ALA A 184 5.29 20.55 -12.39
C ALA A 184 6.11 21.83 -12.21
N ALA A 185 7.44 21.73 -12.02
CA ALA A 185 8.32 22.88 -12.00
C ALA A 185 8.38 23.56 -13.38
N ARG A 186 8.54 24.88 -13.38
CA ARG A 186 8.67 25.72 -14.58
C ARG A 186 9.98 26.50 -14.55
N PRO A 187 10.50 26.96 -15.70
CA PRO A 187 11.70 27.79 -15.74
C PRO A 187 11.62 28.96 -14.74
N GLY A 188 12.69 29.21 -14.00
CA GLY A 188 12.75 30.23 -12.94
C GLY A 188 12.15 29.82 -11.59
N GLN A 189 11.53 28.65 -11.49
CA GLN A 189 11.12 28.05 -10.21
C GLN A 189 12.24 27.19 -9.63
N ALA A 190 12.04 26.69 -8.41
CA ALA A 190 13.06 25.91 -7.73
C ALA A 190 12.52 24.62 -7.07
N ILE A 191 13.35 23.60 -7.03
CA ILE A 191 13.13 22.36 -6.26
C ILE A 191 14.19 22.30 -5.15
N ARG A 192 13.76 22.03 -3.93
CA ARG A 192 14.61 21.82 -2.75
C ARG A 192 14.28 20.49 -2.11
N GLY A 193 15.24 19.69 -1.67
CA GLY A 193 14.89 18.41 -1.06
C GLY A 193 16.01 17.76 -0.29
N CYS A 194 15.65 16.72 0.45
CA CYS A 194 16.57 15.83 1.15
C CYS A 194 16.20 14.39 0.80
N VAL A 195 17.18 13.64 0.28
CA VAL A 195 16.99 12.28 -0.23
C VAL A 195 18.09 11.35 0.30
N TYR A 196 17.67 10.22 0.84
CA TYR A 196 18.57 9.20 1.39
C TYR A 196 19.24 8.38 0.29
N GLU A 197 18.47 7.49 -0.34
CA GLU A 197 18.89 6.75 -1.52
C GLU A 197 18.34 7.45 -2.76
N PHE A 198 19.21 7.71 -3.73
CA PHE A 198 18.97 8.55 -4.90
C PHE A 198 19.58 7.89 -6.14
N THR A 199 18.98 6.76 -6.54
CA THR A 199 19.51 5.91 -7.63
C THR A 199 18.46 5.57 -8.68
N TYR A 200 17.22 6.07 -8.57
CA TYR A 200 16.16 5.78 -9.54
C TYR A 200 16.32 6.62 -10.81
N ALA A 201 16.90 6.01 -11.84
CA ALA A 201 17.32 6.68 -13.07
C ALA A 201 16.23 7.57 -13.72
N PRO A 202 14.93 7.18 -13.80
CA PRO A 202 13.90 8.06 -14.37
C PRO A 202 13.74 9.39 -13.62
N VAL A 203 13.80 9.38 -12.29
CA VAL A 203 13.72 10.60 -11.47
C VAL A 203 14.97 11.46 -11.66
N LEU A 204 16.16 10.85 -11.70
CA LEU A 204 17.40 11.59 -11.93
C LEU A 204 17.42 12.24 -13.33
N ALA A 205 16.95 11.54 -14.35
CA ALA A 205 16.83 12.06 -15.71
C ALA A 205 15.83 13.23 -15.77
N GLU A 206 14.69 13.13 -15.08
CA GLU A 206 13.70 14.21 -15.05
C GLU A 206 14.20 15.45 -14.29
N LEU A 207 14.97 15.26 -13.21
CA LEU A 207 15.64 16.35 -12.50
C LEU A 207 16.70 17.03 -13.38
N LYS A 208 17.49 16.24 -14.12
CA LYS A 208 18.45 16.78 -15.10
C LYS A 208 17.73 17.59 -16.18
N HIS A 209 16.64 17.06 -16.71
CA HIS A 209 15.82 17.77 -17.69
C HIS A 209 15.27 19.10 -17.13
N ALA A 210 14.73 19.09 -15.91
CA ALA A 210 14.25 20.32 -15.25
C ALA A 210 15.36 21.37 -15.10
N ILE A 211 16.58 20.96 -14.72
CA ILE A 211 17.75 21.85 -14.64
C ILE A 211 18.06 22.45 -16.02
N ASP A 212 18.07 21.63 -17.07
CA ASP A 212 18.34 22.09 -18.44
C ASP A 212 17.28 23.07 -18.95
N GLN A 213 16.06 23.00 -18.43
CA GLN A 213 14.97 23.95 -18.71
C GLN A 213 15.01 25.21 -17.82
N GLY A 214 16.01 25.37 -16.95
CA GLY A 214 16.17 26.55 -16.10
C GLY A 214 15.40 26.50 -14.77
N VAL A 215 15.07 25.29 -14.27
CA VAL A 215 14.63 25.10 -12.89
C VAL A 215 15.85 25.03 -11.97
N ASP A 216 15.84 25.79 -10.89
CA ASP A 216 16.88 25.73 -9.86
C ASP A 216 16.64 24.53 -8.94
N VAL A 217 17.39 23.45 -9.16
CA VAL A 217 17.33 22.23 -8.33
C VAL A 217 18.45 22.23 -7.30
N LYS A 218 18.14 21.97 -6.03
CA LYS A 218 19.14 21.76 -4.98
C LYS A 218 18.71 20.69 -3.99
N LEU A 219 19.41 19.55 -4.00
CA LEU A 219 19.10 18.38 -3.19
C LEU A 219 20.24 18.08 -2.22
N VAL A 220 19.90 17.84 -0.95
CA VAL A 220 20.82 17.24 0.02
C VAL A 220 20.76 15.73 -0.17
N VAL A 221 21.90 15.13 -0.54
CA VAL A 221 22.00 13.69 -0.81
C VAL A 221 22.91 13.05 0.23
N ASP A 222 22.50 11.91 0.80
CA ASP A 222 23.34 11.15 1.71
C ASP A 222 24.52 10.55 0.94
N LEU A 223 25.70 11.08 1.22
CA LEU A 223 26.97 10.65 0.66
C LEU A 223 27.95 10.38 1.79
N LYS A 224 27.51 9.88 2.94
CA LYS A 224 28.44 9.63 4.05
C LYS A 224 29.47 8.56 3.74
N VAL A 225 30.68 8.71 4.28
CA VAL A 225 31.69 7.64 4.30
C VAL A 225 31.45 6.80 5.55
N ASN A 226 30.75 5.67 5.40
CA ASN A 226 30.38 4.73 6.47
C ASN A 226 30.93 3.32 6.25
N GLU A 227 31.96 3.19 5.41
CA GLU A 227 32.69 1.94 5.28
C GLU A 227 33.29 1.49 6.62
N HIS A 228 33.25 0.20 6.86
CA HIS A 228 33.74 -0.42 8.07
C HIS A 228 34.01 -1.90 7.84
N THR A 229 34.83 -2.50 8.69
CA THR A 229 35.09 -3.95 8.66
C THR A 229 34.46 -4.59 9.88
N THR A 230 33.64 -5.61 9.68
CA THR A 230 33.09 -6.44 10.76
C THR A 230 33.84 -7.77 10.81
N ASN A 231 33.92 -8.36 12.00
CA ASN A 231 34.40 -9.73 12.18
C ASN A 231 33.17 -10.64 12.24
N GLU A 232 32.90 -11.37 11.16
CA GLU A 232 31.70 -12.20 11.02
C GLU A 232 32.02 -13.67 11.25
N LYS A 233 31.26 -14.30 12.14
CA LYS A 233 31.40 -15.72 12.47
C LYS A 233 30.81 -16.56 11.34
N GLN A 234 31.61 -17.48 10.82
CA GLN A 234 31.25 -18.37 9.75
C GLN A 234 30.56 -19.64 10.29
N ARG A 235 29.92 -20.39 9.40
CA ARG A 235 29.20 -21.63 9.77
C ARG A 235 30.11 -22.72 10.34
N ASP A 236 31.40 -22.70 9.99
CA ASP A 236 32.43 -23.61 10.49
C ASP A 236 33.03 -23.17 11.85
N GLY A 237 32.53 -22.07 12.43
CA GLY A 237 33.03 -21.51 13.69
C GLY A 237 34.22 -20.57 13.56
N SER A 238 34.82 -20.43 12.36
CA SER A 238 35.87 -19.46 12.09
C SER A 238 35.33 -18.02 12.08
N THR A 239 36.21 -17.03 12.21
CA THR A 239 35.86 -15.61 12.09
C THR A 239 36.52 -15.03 10.85
N LYS A 240 35.75 -14.35 10.02
CA LYS A 240 36.23 -13.69 8.79
C LYS A 240 36.02 -12.19 8.91
N ALA A 241 37.07 -11.41 8.62
CA ALA A 241 36.93 -9.98 8.43
C ALA A 241 36.16 -9.72 7.12
N VAL A 242 35.04 -9.02 7.20
CA VAL A 242 34.20 -8.64 6.07
C VAL A 242 34.21 -7.12 5.97
N PHE A 243 34.70 -6.61 4.84
CA PHE A 243 34.66 -5.18 4.55
C PHE A 243 33.30 -4.81 3.95
N HIS A 244 32.67 -3.81 4.57
CA HIS A 244 31.43 -3.20 4.10
C HIS A 244 31.78 -1.85 3.49
N ALA A 245 31.57 -1.71 2.18
CA ALA A 245 31.79 -0.44 1.48
C ALA A 245 30.74 0.61 1.90
N SER A 246 31.03 1.90 1.62
CA SER A 246 30.11 2.98 1.98
C SER A 246 28.79 2.93 1.18
N ASP A 247 27.66 2.73 1.86
CA ASP A 247 26.32 2.62 1.29
C ASP A 247 25.32 3.55 2.01
N PRO A 248 24.45 4.32 1.32
CA PRO A 248 24.23 4.35 -0.14
C PRO A 248 25.19 5.23 -0.94
N ARG A 249 26.25 5.79 -0.32
CA ARG A 249 27.16 6.78 -0.95
C ARG A 249 27.63 6.38 -2.36
N LEU A 250 28.23 5.20 -2.51
CA LEU A 250 28.84 4.82 -3.78
C LEU A 250 27.80 4.70 -4.90
N ARG A 251 26.62 4.15 -4.59
CA ARG A 251 25.52 4.04 -5.54
C ARG A 251 24.95 5.41 -5.91
N ASN A 252 24.79 6.31 -4.95
CA ASN A 252 24.31 7.67 -5.19
C ASN A 252 25.30 8.44 -6.10
N LEU A 253 26.61 8.38 -5.82
CA LEU A 253 27.62 9.03 -6.66
C LEU A 253 27.60 8.51 -8.10
N GLN A 254 27.50 7.19 -8.27
CA GLN A 254 27.43 6.59 -9.60
C GLN A 254 26.19 7.07 -10.35
N ALA A 255 25.01 7.00 -9.71
CA ALA A 255 23.75 7.41 -10.33
C ALA A 255 23.72 8.91 -10.70
N ILE A 256 24.25 9.78 -9.84
CA ILE A 256 24.40 11.23 -10.11
C ILE A 256 25.27 11.46 -11.34
N THR A 257 26.40 10.73 -11.42
CA THR A 257 27.34 10.82 -12.54
C THR A 257 26.69 10.33 -13.84
N ASP A 258 26.06 9.16 -13.81
CA ASP A 258 25.40 8.55 -14.98
C ASP A 258 24.27 9.42 -15.53
N ALA A 259 23.53 10.10 -14.65
CA ALA A 259 22.47 11.03 -15.03
C ALA A 259 22.99 12.40 -15.51
N GLY A 260 24.29 12.67 -15.35
CA GLY A 260 24.90 13.95 -15.70
C GLY A 260 24.39 15.13 -14.87
N LEU A 261 23.98 14.90 -13.61
CA LEU A 261 23.53 15.97 -12.73
C LEU A 261 24.72 16.87 -12.34
N PRO A 262 24.58 18.21 -12.45
CA PRO A 262 25.68 19.11 -12.09
C PRO A 262 25.92 19.12 -10.58
N ASP A 263 27.19 19.27 -10.18
CA ASP A 263 27.57 19.37 -8.76
C ASP A 263 26.85 20.52 -8.03
N SER A 264 26.49 21.60 -8.74
CA SER A 264 25.75 22.74 -8.17
C SER A 264 24.35 22.36 -7.66
N ALA A 265 23.75 21.29 -8.20
CA ALA A 265 22.46 20.78 -7.79
C ALA A 265 22.54 19.86 -6.55
N ILE A 266 23.74 19.40 -6.17
CA ILE A 266 23.94 18.41 -5.12
C ILE A 266 24.67 19.04 -3.93
N VAL A 267 24.00 19.05 -2.79
CA VAL A 267 24.63 19.32 -1.49
C VAL A 267 25.04 17.99 -0.90
N ARG A 268 26.34 17.71 -0.93
CA ARG A 268 26.91 16.46 -0.41
C ARG A 268 26.84 16.48 1.11
N ARG A 269 26.16 15.48 1.69
CA ARG A 269 26.16 15.27 3.13
C ARG A 269 27.15 14.15 3.48
N GLU A 270 28.28 14.52 4.06
CA GLU A 270 29.40 13.59 4.31
C GLU A 270 29.74 13.40 5.80
N ALA A 271 29.22 14.25 6.70
CA ALA A 271 29.51 14.25 8.12
C ALA A 271 28.66 13.24 8.95
N ARG A 272 29.14 12.89 10.17
CA ARG A 272 28.50 12.01 11.19
C ARG A 272 28.24 10.57 10.72
N ARG A 273 29.30 9.75 10.66
CA ARG A 273 29.33 8.37 10.14
C ARG A 273 28.28 7.42 10.77
N SER A 274 27.92 7.61 12.05
CA SER A 274 27.01 6.75 12.81
C SER A 274 25.50 6.97 12.52
N SER A 275 25.11 7.97 11.72
CA SER A 275 23.70 8.31 11.46
C SER A 275 23.37 8.37 9.96
N ILE A 276 22.11 8.11 9.55
CA ILE A 276 21.63 8.21 8.16
C ILE A 276 20.71 9.42 7.94
N ALA A 277 20.67 10.02 6.74
CA ALA A 277 19.75 11.10 6.39
C ALA A 277 18.47 10.52 5.77
N HIS A 278 17.55 9.96 6.55
CA HIS A 278 16.48 9.10 6.02
C HIS A 278 15.28 9.87 5.41
N ASN A 279 15.46 11.13 5.06
CA ASN A 279 14.44 11.91 4.36
C ASN A 279 14.19 11.43 2.92
N LYS A 280 12.94 11.56 2.47
CA LYS A 280 12.52 11.33 1.08
C LYS A 280 11.56 12.41 0.62
N PHE A 281 12.00 13.67 0.64
CA PHE A 281 11.13 14.79 0.29
C PHE A 281 11.74 15.75 -0.73
N MET A 282 10.85 16.39 -1.48
CA MET A 282 11.15 17.49 -2.39
C MET A 282 10.07 18.57 -2.25
N VAL A 283 10.47 19.82 -2.19
CA VAL A 283 9.61 21.01 -2.07
C VAL A 283 9.73 21.80 -3.36
N LEU A 284 8.58 22.14 -3.96
CA LEU A 284 8.49 23.02 -5.11
C LEU A 284 8.27 24.47 -4.64
N LEU A 285 9.12 25.37 -5.11
CA LEU A 285 9.07 26.80 -4.84
C LEU A 285 8.68 27.54 -6.12
N ASN A 286 7.84 28.56 -6.01
CA ASN A 286 7.54 29.44 -7.15
C ASN A 286 8.74 30.35 -7.49
N ALA A 287 8.61 31.17 -8.54
CA ALA A 287 9.68 32.08 -8.99
C ALA A 287 10.06 33.15 -7.96
N ALA A 288 9.20 33.44 -6.97
CA ALA A 288 9.49 34.33 -5.85
C ALA A 288 10.16 33.59 -4.67
N GLY A 289 10.55 32.32 -4.84
CA GLY A 289 11.17 31.49 -3.81
C GLY A 289 10.22 31.08 -2.68
N LYS A 290 8.90 31.18 -2.89
CA LYS A 290 7.91 30.76 -1.87
C LYS A 290 7.53 29.29 -2.07
N PRO A 291 7.53 28.48 -1.00
CA PRO A 291 7.15 27.07 -1.06
C PRO A 291 5.67 26.93 -1.40
N THR A 292 5.35 25.98 -2.28
CA THR A 292 3.99 25.80 -2.80
C THR A 292 3.48 24.38 -2.61
N GLN A 293 4.35 23.38 -2.76
CA GLN A 293 3.99 21.97 -2.74
C GLN A 293 5.15 21.15 -2.19
N VAL A 294 4.85 20.00 -1.61
CA VAL A 294 5.86 19.04 -1.15
C VAL A 294 5.49 17.63 -1.58
N TRP A 295 6.47 16.91 -2.10
CA TRP A 295 6.48 15.46 -2.20
C TRP A 295 7.15 14.89 -0.96
N THR A 296 6.53 13.92 -0.30
CA THR A 296 7.09 13.19 0.85
C THR A 296 6.57 11.75 0.88
N GLY A 297 6.85 11.02 1.94
CA GLY A 297 6.37 9.67 2.19
C GLY A 297 7.51 8.74 2.60
N SER A 298 7.28 7.44 2.45
CA SER A 298 8.26 6.44 2.82
C SER A 298 9.18 6.03 1.67
N THR A 299 8.88 6.43 0.44
CA THR A 299 9.55 5.89 -0.76
C THR A 299 10.95 6.46 -0.96
N ASN A 300 11.98 5.63 -0.83
CA ASN A 300 13.32 5.95 -1.32
C ASN A 300 13.32 6.07 -2.86
N LEU A 301 14.12 6.97 -3.42
CA LEU A 301 14.23 7.16 -4.87
C LEU A 301 15.16 6.09 -5.46
N THR A 302 14.72 4.83 -5.44
CA THR A 302 15.41 3.65 -5.99
C THR A 302 14.42 2.73 -6.70
N ASP A 303 14.90 1.86 -7.60
CA ASP A 303 14.05 0.84 -8.23
C ASP A 303 13.37 -0.05 -7.18
N GLY A 304 14.10 -0.41 -6.13
CA GLY A 304 13.56 -1.18 -5.00
C GLY A 304 12.48 -0.41 -4.22
N GLY A 305 12.64 0.88 -4.01
CA GLY A 305 11.66 1.73 -3.34
C GLY A 305 10.35 1.83 -4.12
N VAL A 306 10.45 2.04 -5.43
CA VAL A 306 9.31 2.26 -6.32
C VAL A 306 8.61 0.96 -6.73
N HIS A 307 9.37 -0.12 -6.99
CA HIS A 307 8.83 -1.36 -7.56
C HIS A 307 8.95 -2.58 -6.63
N GLY A 308 9.90 -2.57 -5.69
CA GLY A 308 10.27 -3.76 -4.90
C GLY A 308 9.71 -3.82 -3.47
N GLN A 309 9.36 -2.69 -2.88
CA GLN A 309 8.97 -2.56 -1.47
C GLN A 309 7.62 -1.85 -1.34
N ALA A 310 6.76 -2.29 -0.42
CA ALA A 310 5.51 -1.57 -0.12
C ALA A 310 5.83 -0.20 0.50
N ASN A 311 5.47 0.86 -0.22
CA ASN A 311 5.82 2.25 0.05
C ASN A 311 4.67 3.19 -0.30
N VAL A 312 4.73 4.39 0.27
CA VAL A 312 3.84 5.51 -0.03
C VAL A 312 4.61 6.72 -0.53
N GLY A 313 4.11 7.33 -1.60
CA GLY A 313 4.40 8.70 -2.01
C GLY A 313 3.21 9.59 -1.69
N HIS A 314 3.45 10.79 -1.19
CA HIS A 314 2.42 11.75 -0.80
C HIS A 314 2.78 13.12 -1.35
N TRP A 315 1.97 13.61 -2.28
CA TRP A 315 2.09 14.94 -2.85
C TRP A 315 1.06 15.88 -2.19
N ILE A 316 1.56 16.87 -1.45
CA ILE A 316 0.76 17.84 -0.70
C ILE A 316 0.89 19.22 -1.35
N ARG A 317 -0.25 19.83 -1.69
CA ARG A 317 -0.38 21.17 -2.30
C ARG A 317 -0.84 22.20 -1.27
N ASP A 318 -0.06 22.32 -0.20
CA ASP A 318 -0.29 23.27 0.88
C ASP A 318 0.98 24.08 1.17
N ARG A 319 0.85 25.41 1.21
CA ARG A 319 1.99 26.32 1.38
C ARG A 319 2.59 26.28 2.78
N ALA A 320 1.77 26.06 3.82
CA ALA A 320 2.24 25.99 5.19
C ALA A 320 3.01 24.69 5.43
N VAL A 321 2.49 23.56 4.94
CA VAL A 321 3.19 22.27 4.99
C VAL A 321 4.48 22.33 4.19
N ALA A 322 4.44 22.83 2.95
CA ALA A 322 5.63 23.00 2.12
C ALA A 322 6.65 23.95 2.77
N GLY A 323 6.18 24.99 3.46
CA GLY A 323 7.01 25.90 4.26
C GLY A 323 7.72 25.21 5.42
N ALA A 324 7.00 24.38 6.19
CA ALA A 324 7.60 23.60 7.26
C ALA A 324 8.71 22.66 6.75
N TYR A 325 8.51 21.99 5.61
CA TYR A 325 9.54 21.17 4.97
C TYR A 325 10.73 21.98 4.42
N LEU A 326 10.49 23.22 3.95
CA LEU A 326 11.57 24.11 3.51
C LEU A 326 12.39 24.63 4.70
N ASP A 327 11.74 24.97 5.81
CA ASP A 327 12.39 25.39 7.05
C ASP A 327 13.12 24.23 7.74
N TYR A 328 12.62 23.01 7.59
CA TYR A 328 13.30 21.77 8.02
C TYR A 328 14.71 21.65 7.43
N ARG A 329 14.97 22.20 6.23
CA ARG A 329 16.33 22.30 5.65
C ARG A 329 17.32 23.03 6.56
N ARG A 330 16.85 23.88 7.48
CA ARG A 330 17.68 24.62 8.45
C ARG A 330 18.03 23.83 9.71
N LEU A 331 17.47 22.63 9.90
CA LEU A 331 17.60 21.82 11.11
C LEU A 331 18.16 20.43 10.73
N GLY A 332 19.44 20.18 11.03
CA GLY A 332 20.15 18.99 10.53
C GLY A 332 20.35 17.85 11.54
N LEU A 333 19.45 16.86 11.63
CA LEU A 333 19.52 15.71 12.58
C LEU A 333 18.56 14.54 12.17
N ASN A 334 18.74 13.18 12.38
CA ASN A 334 19.71 12.11 11.88
C ASN A 334 19.45 10.60 12.24
N SER A 335 19.21 9.53 11.36
CA SER A 335 19.16 7.97 11.45
C SER A 335 18.00 6.93 10.93
N HIS A 336 17.93 5.55 11.21
CA HIS A 336 17.61 4.17 10.56
C HIS A 336 16.28 3.31 10.14
N VAL A 337 16.42 2.43 9.06
CA VAL A 337 16.15 0.94 8.62
C VAL A 337 14.79 0.30 8.05
N ALA A 338 14.88 -0.81 7.25
CA ALA A 338 13.89 -1.40 6.28
C ALA A 338 13.42 -2.90 6.40
N PHE A 339 12.10 -3.14 6.24
CA PHE A 339 11.28 -4.15 5.49
C PHE A 339 9.82 -3.91 5.95
N MET A 340 8.80 -3.99 5.06
CA MET A 340 7.55 -3.20 5.20
C MET A 340 7.90 -1.71 5.33
N HIS A 341 7.94 -1.00 4.19
CA HIS A 341 8.53 0.33 4.19
C HIS A 341 7.51 1.46 4.33
N CYS A 342 6.21 1.22 4.13
CA CYS A 342 5.15 2.13 4.55
C CYS A 342 5.22 2.40 6.06
N LYS A 343 5.32 3.69 6.45
CA LYS A 343 5.18 4.10 7.85
C LYS A 343 3.99 5.02 7.98
N PHE A 344 2.96 4.52 8.62
CA PHE A 344 1.80 5.32 8.96
C PHE A 344 1.09 4.77 10.20
N LEU A 345 0.36 5.66 10.88
CA LEU A 345 -0.53 5.34 11.98
C LEU A 345 -1.89 5.97 11.72
N LEU A 346 -2.94 5.23 12.07
CA LEU A 346 -4.31 5.70 11.98
C LEU A 346 -4.92 5.68 13.38
N ARG A 347 -5.51 6.80 13.80
CA ARG A 347 -6.38 6.85 14.98
C ARG A 347 -7.77 7.25 14.53
N ASP A 348 -8.74 6.41 14.89
CA ASP A 348 -10.15 6.55 14.56
C ASP A 348 -10.39 6.91 13.08
N PRO A 349 -9.82 6.16 12.11
CA PRO A 349 -9.80 6.55 10.70
C PRO A 349 -11.20 6.72 10.11
N LEU A 350 -12.20 6.01 10.64
CA LEU A 350 -13.60 6.09 10.22
C LEU A 350 -14.47 6.99 11.13
N GLY A 351 -13.85 7.63 12.13
CA GLY A 351 -14.52 8.57 13.03
C GLY A 351 -14.76 9.95 12.41
N PRO A 352 -15.34 10.88 13.18
CA PRO A 352 -15.58 12.26 12.75
C PRO A 352 -14.31 13.14 12.75
N ASP A 353 -13.29 12.75 13.52
CA ASP A 353 -12.01 13.46 13.63
C ASP A 353 -10.83 12.48 13.46
N PRO A 354 -10.65 11.93 12.25
CA PRO A 354 -9.61 10.94 12.01
C PRO A 354 -8.22 11.58 12.07
N ILE A 355 -7.23 10.81 12.53
CA ILE A 355 -5.83 11.22 12.51
C ILE A 355 -5.03 10.23 11.69
N VAL A 356 -4.31 10.75 10.71
CA VAL A 356 -3.32 10.04 9.90
C VAL A 356 -1.95 10.60 10.22
N VAL A 357 -1.02 9.74 10.60
CA VAL A 357 0.40 10.09 10.76
C VAL A 357 1.18 9.34 9.70
N THR A 358 2.03 9.99 8.93
CA THR A 358 2.84 9.33 7.88
C THR A 358 4.09 10.14 7.58
N GLY A 359 5.07 9.52 6.94
CA GLY A 359 6.33 10.18 6.61
C GLY A 359 7.45 9.15 6.45
N SER A 360 8.66 9.56 6.77
CA SER A 360 9.85 8.74 6.57
C SER A 360 10.23 7.89 7.80
N ALA A 361 9.78 8.29 9.00
CA ALA A 361 10.18 7.68 10.27
C ALA A 361 9.63 6.28 10.48
N ASN A 362 10.48 5.36 10.94
CA ASN A 362 10.01 4.13 11.57
C ASN A 362 9.49 4.42 12.99
N PHE A 363 8.71 3.50 13.57
CA PHE A 363 8.34 3.61 14.99
C PHE A 363 9.39 2.88 15.85
N SER A 364 10.60 3.42 15.88
CA SER A 364 11.75 2.85 16.61
C SER A 364 12.43 3.88 17.50
N GLU A 365 13.16 3.42 18.52
CA GLU A 365 13.94 4.30 19.39
C GLU A 365 14.89 5.19 18.57
N ALA A 366 15.64 4.57 17.64
CA ALA A 366 16.47 5.30 16.69
C ALA A 366 15.66 6.41 16.00
N SER A 367 14.46 6.10 15.48
CA SER A 367 13.57 7.08 14.82
C SER A 367 13.25 8.33 15.61
N THR A 368 13.26 8.20 16.93
CA THR A 368 12.85 9.26 17.86
C THR A 368 14.02 9.99 18.51
N THR A 369 15.16 9.33 18.71
CA THR A 369 16.29 9.87 19.51
C THR A 369 17.46 10.32 18.63
N GLY A 370 17.53 9.75 17.45
CA GLY A 370 18.50 10.11 16.48
C GLY A 370 18.11 9.41 15.22
N ASN A 371 16.97 9.79 14.59
CA ASN A 371 16.77 9.65 13.15
C ASN A 371 16.56 11.02 12.45
N ASP A 372 16.84 11.17 11.14
CA ASP A 372 16.49 12.39 10.37
C ASP A 372 15.28 12.02 9.56
N GLU A 373 14.15 12.27 10.18
CA GLU A 373 12.88 11.80 9.72
C GLU A 373 11.88 12.92 9.85
N ASN A 374 10.99 12.97 8.89
CA ASN A 374 9.85 13.86 8.95
C ASN A 374 8.60 13.00 9.08
N MET A 375 7.64 13.49 9.87
CA MET A 375 6.30 12.95 9.93
C MET A 375 5.31 14.10 9.78
N VAL A 376 4.27 13.87 8.99
CA VAL A 376 3.10 14.76 8.90
C VAL A 376 1.94 14.13 9.66
N ILE A 377 1.27 14.95 10.46
CA ILE A 377 0.01 14.60 11.13
C ILE A 377 -1.11 15.33 10.39
N ILE A 378 -2.06 14.56 9.87
CA ILE A 378 -3.23 15.05 9.15
C ILE A 378 -4.43 14.71 10.01
N ARG A 379 -5.14 15.72 10.49
CA ARG A 379 -6.27 15.60 11.39
C ARG A 379 -7.54 16.12 10.72
N GLY A 380 -8.64 15.40 10.86
CA GLY A 380 -9.95 15.80 10.32
C GLY A 380 -10.15 15.55 8.82
N ASP A 381 -9.09 15.29 8.05
CA ASP A 381 -9.21 14.98 6.61
C ASP A 381 -9.68 13.53 6.41
N ARG A 382 -11.01 13.38 6.29
CA ARG A 382 -11.67 12.09 6.04
C ARG A 382 -11.21 11.44 4.72
N ARG A 383 -10.93 12.22 3.69
CA ARG A 383 -10.50 11.70 2.39
C ARG A 383 -9.15 11.02 2.50
N VAL A 384 -8.16 11.69 3.11
CA VAL A 384 -6.83 11.09 3.34
C VAL A 384 -6.94 9.87 4.27
N ALA A 385 -7.73 9.96 5.33
CA ALA A 385 -7.95 8.83 6.24
C ALA A 385 -8.53 7.60 5.55
N ASP A 386 -9.50 7.77 4.65
CA ASP A 386 -10.12 6.68 3.90
C ASP A 386 -9.13 6.01 2.94
N ILE A 387 -8.27 6.79 2.25
CA ILE A 387 -7.23 6.24 1.37
C ILE A 387 -6.23 5.41 2.18
N TYR A 388 -5.72 5.93 3.31
CA TYR A 388 -4.78 5.18 4.14
C TYR A 388 -5.44 3.97 4.82
N PHE A 389 -6.71 4.06 5.22
CA PHE A 389 -7.44 2.95 5.83
C PHE A 389 -7.64 1.77 4.87
N THR A 390 -8.02 2.04 3.63
CA THR A 390 -8.22 1.00 2.62
C THR A 390 -6.88 0.32 2.25
N GLU A 391 -5.79 1.07 2.19
CA GLU A 391 -4.45 0.51 1.97
C GLU A 391 -3.91 -0.24 3.20
N PHE A 392 -4.25 0.19 4.41
CA PHE A 392 -4.01 -0.59 5.64
C PHE A 392 -4.69 -1.95 5.56
N ASN A 393 -5.97 -2.01 5.19
CA ASN A 393 -6.68 -3.29 5.05
C ASN A 393 -6.03 -4.20 4.00
N ARG A 394 -5.60 -3.64 2.86
CA ARG A 394 -4.85 -4.38 1.82
C ARG A 394 -3.59 -5.01 2.37
N LEU A 395 -2.76 -4.23 3.07
CA LEU A 395 -1.50 -4.71 3.65
C LEU A 395 -1.78 -5.72 4.76
N PHE A 396 -2.67 -5.40 5.70
CA PHE A 396 -3.03 -6.27 6.82
C PHE A 396 -3.51 -7.64 6.34
N ASN A 397 -4.46 -7.69 5.40
CA ASN A 397 -4.98 -8.96 4.88
C ASN A 397 -3.90 -9.77 4.15
N HIS A 398 -3.01 -9.11 3.40
CA HIS A 398 -1.89 -9.76 2.72
C HIS A 398 -0.93 -10.44 3.71
N TYR A 399 -0.50 -9.72 4.75
CA TYR A 399 0.43 -10.27 5.75
C TYR A 399 -0.23 -11.28 6.68
N TYR A 400 -1.49 -11.08 7.05
CA TYR A 400 -2.25 -12.06 7.83
C TYR A 400 -2.33 -13.39 7.09
N PHE A 401 -2.64 -13.37 5.80
CA PHE A 401 -2.67 -14.59 4.98
C PHE A 401 -1.31 -15.32 4.99
N ARG A 402 -0.20 -14.59 4.79
CA ARG A 402 1.16 -15.18 4.82
C ARG A 402 1.49 -15.78 6.18
N ALA A 403 1.20 -15.08 7.27
CA ALA A 403 1.44 -15.58 8.62
C ALA A 403 0.65 -16.86 8.92
N VAL A 404 -0.59 -16.97 8.40
CA VAL A 404 -1.38 -18.20 8.48
C VAL A 404 -0.70 -19.31 7.67
N VAL A 405 -0.34 -19.07 6.41
CA VAL A 405 0.35 -20.06 5.55
C VAL A 405 1.64 -20.56 6.22
N ASP A 406 2.53 -19.65 6.64
CA ASP A 406 3.81 -19.99 7.26
C ASP A 406 3.64 -20.83 8.53
N ARG A 407 2.65 -20.49 9.38
CA ARG A 407 2.35 -21.26 10.59
C ARG A 407 1.84 -22.66 10.25
N THR A 408 0.99 -22.79 9.25
CA THR A 408 0.45 -24.08 8.82
C THR A 408 1.48 -24.96 8.10
N SER A 409 2.41 -24.37 7.35
CA SER A 409 3.47 -25.10 6.65
C SER A 409 4.61 -25.55 7.58
N ARG A 410 4.84 -24.86 8.71
CA ARG A 410 5.83 -25.25 9.74
C ARG A 410 5.28 -26.22 10.80
N GLY A 411 3.97 -26.45 10.82
CA GLY A 411 3.25 -27.21 11.85
C GLY A 411 3.03 -28.70 11.56
N THR A 412 3.77 -29.34 10.65
CA THR A 412 3.60 -30.75 10.29
C THR A 412 4.10 -31.77 11.32
N THR A 413 4.25 -31.39 12.60
CA THR A 413 4.51 -32.32 13.71
C THR A 413 3.69 -31.99 14.95
N ALA A 414 2.36 -31.95 14.85
CA ALA A 414 1.47 -32.26 15.96
C ALA A 414 0.04 -32.37 15.44
N ALA A 415 -0.66 -33.43 15.81
CA ALA A 415 -2.05 -33.70 15.48
C ALA A 415 -2.96 -32.52 15.88
N ALA A 416 -3.36 -31.71 14.90
CA ALA A 416 -4.48 -30.78 15.02
C ALA A 416 -5.63 -31.33 14.17
N SER A 417 -6.83 -31.34 14.76
CA SER A 417 -8.06 -31.82 14.10
C SER A 417 -8.31 -31.12 12.75
N PRO A 418 -9.01 -31.76 11.77
CA PRO A 418 -9.10 -31.29 10.37
C PRO A 418 -9.85 -29.97 10.15
N ALA A 419 -10.36 -29.34 11.21
CA ALA A 419 -11.03 -28.06 11.13
C ALA A 419 -10.06 -26.96 11.57
N THR A 420 -9.85 -25.94 10.73
CA THR A 420 -9.27 -24.61 11.06
C THR A 420 -7.78 -24.33 10.80
N ALA A 421 -7.16 -24.93 9.77
CA ALA A 421 -5.85 -24.50 9.28
C ALA A 421 -5.78 -24.43 7.75
N GLY A 422 -5.69 -23.22 7.19
CA GLY A 422 -5.18 -22.99 5.82
C GLY A 422 -5.94 -23.61 4.62
N SER A 423 -7.12 -24.20 4.80
CA SER A 423 -7.79 -24.88 3.69
C SER A 423 -8.42 -23.88 2.71
N LEU A 424 -8.34 -24.22 1.43
CA LEU A 424 -9.16 -23.64 0.36
C LEU A 424 -10.65 -24.03 0.53
N ALA A 425 -11.07 -24.55 1.68
CA ALA A 425 -12.44 -24.96 1.96
C ALA A 425 -13.27 -23.82 2.56
N LEU A 426 -14.52 -23.74 2.10
CA LEU A 426 -15.62 -23.00 2.71
C LEU A 426 -16.36 -23.90 3.71
N ALA A 427 -16.93 -23.31 4.75
CA ALA A 427 -17.90 -24.01 5.60
C ALA A 427 -19.17 -24.29 4.78
N GLU A 428 -19.79 -25.44 4.94
CA GLU A 428 -20.99 -25.82 4.17
C GLU A 428 -22.31 -25.42 4.85
N ASN A 429 -22.22 -24.65 5.93
CA ASN A 429 -23.33 -24.08 6.70
C ASN A 429 -22.91 -22.69 7.24
N ASP A 430 -23.74 -22.09 8.08
CA ASP A 430 -23.53 -20.78 8.70
C ASP A 430 -22.50 -20.77 9.85
N GLY A 431 -21.89 -21.92 10.19
CA GLY A 431 -20.87 -22.04 11.24
C GLY A 431 -19.62 -21.17 11.01
N TRP A 432 -19.36 -20.72 9.78
CA TRP A 432 -18.29 -19.74 9.52
C TRP A 432 -18.51 -18.41 10.26
N LEU A 433 -19.73 -18.11 10.72
CA LEU A 433 -20.08 -16.92 11.48
C LEU A 433 -19.62 -16.95 12.94
N GLU A 434 -19.24 -18.11 13.48
CA GLU A 434 -18.71 -18.23 14.86
C GLU A 434 -17.51 -17.31 15.11
N LYS A 435 -16.69 -17.09 14.07
CA LYS A 435 -15.56 -16.16 14.12
C LYS A 435 -15.96 -14.68 14.28
N TYR A 436 -17.26 -14.37 14.19
CA TYR A 436 -17.89 -13.07 14.43
C TYR A 436 -18.76 -13.07 15.70
N ALA A 437 -18.45 -13.92 16.67
CA ALA A 437 -19.03 -13.82 18.01
C ALA A 437 -18.75 -12.44 18.65
N PRO A 438 -19.62 -11.95 19.54
CA PRO A 438 -19.42 -10.68 20.24
C PRO A 438 -18.04 -10.57 20.89
N GLY A 439 -17.43 -9.38 20.85
CA GLY A 439 -16.12 -9.12 21.46
C GLY A 439 -14.90 -9.58 20.65
N THR A 440 -15.07 -10.42 19.63
CA THR A 440 -13.98 -10.86 18.76
C THR A 440 -13.41 -9.71 17.92
N LEU A 441 -12.15 -9.83 17.49
CA LEU A 441 -11.52 -8.84 16.60
C LEU A 441 -12.30 -8.64 15.30
N ARG A 442 -12.87 -9.72 14.75
CA ARG A 442 -13.63 -9.64 13.49
C ARG A 442 -14.93 -8.87 13.65
N THR A 443 -15.65 -9.05 14.76
CA THR A 443 -16.82 -8.23 15.09
C THR A 443 -16.45 -6.78 15.30
N LYS A 444 -15.37 -6.49 16.04
CA LYS A 444 -14.86 -5.12 16.20
C LYS A 444 -14.53 -4.45 14.86
N ARG A 445 -14.02 -5.20 13.87
CA ARG A 445 -13.80 -4.68 12.51
C ARG A 445 -15.10 -4.35 11.79
N VAL A 446 -16.14 -5.17 11.91
CA VAL A 446 -17.47 -4.87 11.35
C VAL A 446 -18.02 -3.60 12.00
N ASP A 447 -17.97 -3.51 13.33
CA ASP A 447 -18.44 -2.36 14.10
C ASP A 447 -17.79 -1.03 13.69
N GLN A 448 -16.53 -1.05 13.25
CA GLN A 448 -15.86 0.16 12.75
C GLN A 448 -16.58 0.75 11.52
N TYR A 449 -17.09 -0.10 10.62
CA TYR A 449 -17.87 0.35 9.48
C TYR A 449 -19.28 0.79 9.89
N VAL A 450 -19.94 0.03 10.79
CA VAL A 450 -21.29 0.36 11.25
C VAL A 450 -21.33 1.73 11.95
N ARG A 451 -20.26 2.06 12.69
CA ARG A 451 -20.13 3.33 13.42
C ARG A 451 -19.44 4.43 12.59
N MET A 452 -19.16 4.20 11.31
CA MET A 452 -18.41 5.19 10.52
C MET A 452 -19.19 6.49 10.37
N ALA A 453 -18.50 7.61 10.48
CA ALA A 453 -19.08 8.92 10.21
C ALA A 453 -19.25 9.07 8.69
N LEU A 454 -20.51 9.20 8.24
CA LEU A 454 -20.87 9.42 6.82
C LEU A 454 -20.60 10.86 6.38
#